data_AF-A0A164NYG6-F1
#
_entry.id   AF-A0A164NYG6-F1
#
_cell.length_a   1.000
_cell.length_b   1.000
_cell.length_c   1.000
_cell.angle_alpha   90.00
_cell.angle_beta   90.00
_cell.angle_gamma   90.00
#
_symmetry.space_group_name_H-M   'P 1'
#
loop_
_entity.id
_entity.type
_entity.pdbx_description
1 polymer ?
#
loop_
_entity_poly.entity_id
_entity_poly.type
_entity_poly.pdbx_seq_one_letter_code
_entity_poly.pdbx_strand_id
1 'polypeptide(L)' 'PTEFSRAAILHAVTVHIVLNDEALLLAEKESFRNCLVIMRPKTVSKDLPSRAQVRAHIDKEFKDHINAI' A
#
# COMPACT_ATOMS: atom_id res chain seq x y z
N PRO A 1 18.20 2.37 -6.33
CA PRO A 1 16.83 2.16 -5.80
C PRO A 1 15.81 2.76 -6.76
N THR A 2 14.92 1.91 -7.28
CA THR A 2 13.79 2.24 -8.14
C THR A 2 12.94 3.35 -7.51
N GLU A 3 12.43 4.24 -8.36
CA GLU A 3 11.84 5.53 -8.00
C GLU A 3 10.82 5.45 -6.86
N PHE A 4 11.06 6.20 -5.79
CA PHE A 4 10.18 6.27 -4.62
C PHE A 4 8.98 7.14 -4.97
N SER A 5 7.84 6.52 -5.28
CA SER A 5 6.59 7.19 -5.58
C SER A 5 5.47 6.70 -4.66
N ARG A 6 4.45 7.54 -4.47
CA ARG A 6 3.24 7.15 -3.72
C ARG A 6 2.59 5.89 -4.30
N ALA A 7 2.63 5.75 -5.63
CA ALA A 7 2.13 4.56 -6.31
C ALA A 7 2.93 3.31 -5.93
N ALA A 8 4.26 3.42 -5.84
CA ALA A 8 5.11 2.30 -5.43
C ALA A 8 4.85 1.89 -3.96
N ILE A 9 4.66 2.86 -3.05
CA ILE A 9 4.29 2.55 -1.65
C ILE A 9 2.92 1.87 -1.59
N LEU A 10 1.93 2.44 -2.28
CA LEU A 10 0.58 1.89 -2.33
C LEU A 10 0.60 0.45 -2.87
N HIS A 11 1.34 0.19 -3.95
CA HIS A 11 1.50 -1.15 -4.51
C HIS A 11 2.18 -2.10 -3.52
N ALA A 12 3.32 -1.71 -2.94
CA ALA A 12 4.06 -2.56 -2.01
C ALA A 12 3.25 -2.90 -0.74
N VAL A 13 2.53 -1.93 -0.17
CA VAL A 13 1.65 -2.16 0.99
C VAL A 13 0.47 -3.05 0.61
N THR A 14 -0.10 -2.87 -0.59
CA THR A 14 -1.19 -3.71 -1.08
C THR A 14 -0.74 -5.16 -1.25
N VAL A 15 0.41 -5.40 -1.89
CA VAL A 15 1.01 -6.73 -2.04
C VAL A 15 1.29 -7.35 -0.68
N HIS A 16 1.87 -6.59 0.25
CA HIS A 16 2.13 -7.08 1.61
C HIS A 16 0.85 -7.53 2.32
N ILE A 17 -0.22 -6.75 2.23
CA ILE A 17 -1.50 -7.07 2.88
C ILE A 17 -2.13 -8.32 2.26
N VAL A 18 -2.19 -8.39 0.92
CA VAL A 18 -2.84 -9.52 0.22
C VAL A 18 -2.06 -10.82 0.40
N LEU A 19 -0.74 -10.79 0.23
CA LEU A 19 0.08 -12.02 0.28
C LEU A 19 0.22 -12.60 1.69
N ASN A 20 0.07 -11.80 2.73
CA ASN A 20 0.14 -12.26 4.12
C ASN A 20 -1.24 -12.44 4.78
N ASP A 21 -2.34 -12.31 4.01
CA ASP A 21 -3.72 -12.37 4.51
C ASP A 21 -3.97 -11.43 5.71
N GLU A 22 -3.42 -10.23 5.64
CA GLU A 22 -3.51 -9.23 6.70
C GLU A 22 -4.82 -8.43 6.59
N ALA A 23 -5.29 -7.91 7.71
CA ALA A 23 -6.45 -7.02 7.70
C ALA A 23 -6.12 -5.70 6.98
N LEU A 24 -7.03 -5.19 6.14
CA LEU A 24 -6.85 -3.88 5.46
C LEU A 24 -6.60 -2.71 6.44
N LEU A 25 -7.04 -2.85 7.70
CA LEU A 25 -6.78 -1.87 8.77
C LEU A 25 -5.28 -1.69 9.07
N LEU A 26 -4.44 -2.69 8.74
CA LEU A 26 -2.99 -2.63 8.94
C LEU A 26 -2.36 -1.42 8.24
N ALA A 27 -2.86 -1.03 7.07
CA ALA A 27 -2.39 0.15 6.33
C ALA A 27 -2.51 1.47 7.12
N GLU A 28 -3.45 1.54 8.07
CA GLU A 28 -3.70 2.71 8.91
C GLU A 28 -3.11 2.57 10.32
N LYS A 29 -2.63 1.38 10.69
CA LYS A 29 -2.07 1.12 12.01
C LYS A 29 -0.79 1.93 12.21
N GLU A 30 -0.77 2.75 13.26
CA GLU A 30 0.36 3.64 13.55
C GLU A 30 1.68 2.88 13.68
N SER A 31 1.69 1.71 14.31
CA SER A 31 2.90 0.89 14.45
C SER A 31 3.49 0.51 13.08
N PHE A 32 2.63 0.14 12.13
CA PHE A 32 3.06 -0.23 10.77
C PHE A 32 3.54 0.98 9.99
N ARG A 33 2.81 2.10 10.06
CA ARG A 33 3.20 3.37 9.45
C ARG A 33 4.52 3.91 9.99
N ASN A 34 4.77 3.79 11.28
CA ASN A 34 6.04 4.16 11.89
C ASN A 34 7.19 3.33 11.34
N CYS A 35 7.01 2.03 11.12
CA CYS A 35 8.02 1.21 10.44
C CYS A 35 8.31 1.73 9.02
N LEU A 36 7.27 2.08 8.25
CA LEU A 36 7.44 2.66 6.91
C LEU A 36 8.23 3.99 6.94
N VAL A 37 7.93 4.86 7.90
CA VAL A 37 8.61 6.14 8.08
C VAL A 37 10.05 5.95 8.59
N ILE A 38 10.32 5.02 9.50
CA ILE A 38 11.68 4.72 9.98
C ILE A 38 12.55 4.19 8.85
N MET A 39 12.00 3.28 8.02
CA MET A 39 12.70 2.77 6.84
C MET A 39 13.00 3.89 5.82
N ARG A 40 12.24 4.99 5.83
CA ARG A 40 12.40 6.15 4.94
C ARG A 40 11.99 7.47 5.65
N PRO A 41 12.92 8.18 6.32
CA PRO A 41 12.60 9.34 7.15
C PRO A 41 11.97 10.55 6.43
N LYS A 42 12.03 10.57 5.08
CA LYS A 42 11.41 11.63 4.25
C LYS A 42 9.96 11.35 3.87
N THR A 43 9.43 10.17 4.20
CA THR A 43 8.04 9.81 3.93
C THR A 43 7.13 10.65 4.81
N VAL A 44 6.22 11.41 4.22
CA VAL A 44 5.22 12.17 4.99
C VAL A 44 3.91 11.41 5.05
N SER A 45 3.04 11.77 6.00
CA SER A 45 1.73 11.13 6.17
C SER A 45 0.89 11.08 4.88
N LYS A 46 1.02 12.10 4.01
CA LYS A 46 0.33 12.17 2.71
C LYS A 46 0.81 11.12 1.69
N ASP A 47 1.97 10.52 1.91
CA ASP A 47 2.53 9.49 1.04
C ASP A 47 2.13 8.08 1.50
N LEU A 48 1.62 7.94 2.72
CA LEU A 48 1.20 6.67 3.28
C LEU A 48 -0.22 6.32 2.81
N PRO A 49 -0.45 5.06 2.40
CA PRO A 49 -1.78 4.65 1.96
C PRO A 49 -2.76 4.59 3.12
N SER A 50 -4.01 4.94 2.83
CA SER A 50 -5.17 4.64 3.67
C SER A 50 -5.74 3.27 3.32
N ARG A 51 -6.54 2.71 4.22
CA ARG A 51 -7.29 1.47 4.01
C ARG A 51 -8.16 1.54 2.76
N ALA A 52 -8.81 2.69 2.54
CA ALA A 52 -9.65 2.93 1.38
C ALA A 52 -8.86 2.90 0.07
N GLN A 53 -7.66 3.49 0.05
CA GLN A 53 -6.78 3.46 -1.11
C GLN A 53 -6.26 2.05 -1.40
N VAL A 54 -5.88 1.28 -0.37
CA VAL A 54 -5.48 -0.12 -0.55
C VAL A 54 -6.63 -0.93 -1.14
N ARG A 55 -7.84 -0.83 -0.58
CA ARG A 55 -9.02 -1.52 -1.11
C ARG A 55 -9.29 -1.16 -2.57
N ALA A 56 -9.31 0.13 -2.89
CA ALA A 56 -9.53 0.60 -4.25
C ALA A 56 -8.44 0.12 -5.22
N HIS A 57 -7.19 0.02 -4.74
CA HIS A 57 -6.09 -0.52 -5.54
C HIS A 57 -6.27 -2.01 -5.84
N ILE A 58 -6.67 -2.81 -4.84
CA ILE A 58 -6.99 -4.23 -5.02
C ILE A 58 -8.10 -4.41 -6.05
N ASP A 59 -9.21 -3.67 -5.89
CA ASP A 59 -10.35 -3.74 -6.81
C ASP A 59 -9.95 -3.36 -8.23
N LYS A 60 -9.06 -2.36 -8.37
CA LYS A 60 -8.53 -1.93 -9.67
C LYS A 60 -7.66 -3.02 -10.29
N GLU A 61 -6.64 -3.51 -9.59
CA GLU A 61 -5.72 -4.54 -10.09
C GLU A 61 -6.48 -5.82 -10.50
N PHE A 62 -7.48 -6.20 -9.71
CA PHE A 62 -8.33 -7.34 -10.02
C PHE A 62 -9.14 -7.12 -11.30
N LYS A 63 -9.78 -5.95 -11.46
CA LYS A 63 -10.52 -5.61 -12.68
C LYS A 63 -9.60 -5.54 -13.90
N ASP A 64 -8.44 -4.91 -13.75
CA ASP A 64 -7.45 -4.80 -14.82
C ASP A 64 -6.98 -6.20 -15.25
N HIS A 65 -6.76 -7.11 -14.31
CA HIS A 65 -6.41 -8.50 -14.60
C HIS A 65 -7.53 -9.25 -15.32
N ILE A 66 -8.78 -9.16 -14.84
CA ILE A 66 -9.93 -9.85 -15.45
C ILE A 66 -10.27 -9.30 -16.83
N ASN A 67 -10.16 -7.98 -17.05
CA ASN A 67 -10.44 -7.36 -18.35
C ASN A 67 -9.31 -7.54 -19.37
N ALA A 68 -8.11 -7.90 -18.93
CA ALA A 68 -6.98 -8.23 -19.80
C ALA A 68 -7.00 -9.69 -20.30
N ILE A 69 -7.89 -10.52 -19.74
CA ILE A 69 -8.18 -11.90 -20.17
C ILE A 69 -9.33 -11.87 -21.17
#